data_AF-A0A151A5B3-F1
#
_entry.id   AF-A0A151A5B3-F1
#
_cell.length_a   1.000
_cell.length_b   1.000
_cell.length_c   1.000
_cell.angle_alpha   90.00
_cell.angle_beta   90.00
_cell.angle_gamma   90.00
#
_symmetry.space_group_name_H-M   'P 1'
#
loop_
_entity.id
_entity.type
_entity.pdbx_description
1 polymer ?
#
loop_
_entity_poly.entity_id
_entity_poly.type
_entity_poly.pdbx_seq_one_letter_code
_entity_poly.pdbx_strand_id
1 'polypeptide(L)' 'MQEVKLEILEADSLKELEKKINEYLKSDDVSDYKLLNSTVREFEEQRYPATEEKFTAFLTLVKN' A
#
# COMPACT_ATOMS: atom_id res chain seq x y z
N MET A 1 -23.83 3.09 7.19
CA MET A 1 -22.76 3.73 6.38
C MET A 1 -21.56 2.80 6.48
N GLN A 2 -21.00 2.34 5.37
CA GLN A 2 -19.79 1.51 5.41
C GLN A 2 -18.58 2.40 5.67
N GLU A 3 -17.70 2.01 6.59
CA GLU A 3 -16.45 2.73 6.84
C GLU A 3 -15.42 2.27 5.80
N VAL A 4 -14.86 3.22 5.06
CA VAL A 4 -13.85 2.96 4.03
C VAL A 4 -12.52 3.57 4.47
N LYS A 5 -11.47 2.76 4.53
CA LYS A 5 -10.10 3.18 4.83
C LYS A 5 -9.24 3.05 3.57
N LEU A 6 -8.57 4.13 3.21
CA LEU A 6 -7.64 4.19 2.09
C LEU A 6 -6.23 4.35 2.64
N GLU A 7 -5.35 3.40 2.33
CA GLU A 7 -3.95 3.44 2.73
C GLU A 7 -3.06 3.44 1.49
N ILE A 8 -2.00 4.24 1.54
CA ILE A 8 -0.99 4.32 0.49
C ILE A 8 0.34 3.89 1.12
N LEU A 9 0.94 2.84 0.58
CA LEU A 9 2.24 2.32 1.04
C LEU A 9 3.25 2.47 -0.09
N GLU A 10 4.42 3.02 0.22
CA GLU A 10 5.52 3.18 -0.73
C GLU A 10 6.74 2.39 -0.27
N ALA A 11 7.46 1.78 -1.20
CA ALA A 11 8.72 1.10 -0.93
C ALA A 11 9.64 1.11 -2.15
N ASP A 12 10.94 0.94 -1.92
CA ASP A 12 11.96 0.98 -2.97
C ASP A 12 12.09 -0.37 -3.71
N SER A 13 11.38 -1.42 -3.23
CA SER A 13 11.30 -2.70 -3.92
C SER A 13 9.95 -3.40 -3.69
N LEU A 14 9.55 -4.26 -4.63
CA LEU A 14 8.35 -5.08 -4.50
C LEU A 14 8.34 -5.95 -3.24
N LYS A 15 9.50 -6.49 -2.85
CA LYS A 15 9.62 -7.36 -1.67
C LYS A 15 9.40 -6.59 -0.37
N GLU A 16 9.90 -5.35 -0.30
CA GLU A 16 9.63 -4.48 0.83
C GLU A 16 8.18 -4.00 0.84
N LEU A 17 7.61 -3.70 -0.33
CA LEU A 17 6.22 -3.32 -0.46
C LEU A 17 5.29 -4.45 0.03
N GLU A 18 5.54 -5.69 -0.39
CA GLU A 18 4.80 -6.86 0.05
C GLU A 18 4.91 -7.06 1.57
N LYS A 19 6.10 -6.87 2.15
CA LYS A 19 6.29 -6.95 3.59
C LYS A 19 5.48 -5.88 4.31
N LYS A 20 5.54 -4.62 3.86
CA LYS A 20 4.77 -3.51 4.44
C LYS A 20 3.26 -3.74 4.33
N ILE A 21 2.76 -4.21 3.19
CA ILE A 21 1.35 -4.56 3.01
C ILE A 21 0.95 -5.66 4.00
N ASN A 22 1.75 -6.72 4.12
CA ASN A 22 1.44 -7.83 5.02
C ASN A 22 1.50 -7.42 6.50
N GLU A 23 2.46 -6.58 6.90
CA GLU A 23 2.51 -6.01 8.25
C GLU A 23 1.29 -5.12 8.52
N TYR A 24 0.93 -4.28 7.55
CA TYR A 24 -0.25 -3.42 7.63
C TYR A 24 -1.54 -4.24 7.76
N LEU A 25 -1.77 -5.24 6.90
CA LEU A 25 -2.96 -6.10 6.96
C LEU A 25 -3.04 -6.96 8.24
N LYS A 26 -1.92 -7.18 8.92
CA LYS A 26 -1.88 -7.87 10.21
C LYS A 26 -1.98 -6.93 11.42
N SER A 27 -1.96 -5.62 11.20
CA SER A 27 -2.08 -4.65 12.28
C SER A 27 -3.50 -4.62 12.85
N ASP A 28 -3.60 -4.37 14.16
CA ASP A 28 -4.90 -4.28 14.84
C ASP A 28 -5.78 -3.17 14.24
N ASP A 29 -5.17 -2.15 13.63
CA ASP A 29 -5.83 -1.00 12.99
C ASP A 29 -6.69 -1.34 11.76
N VAL A 30 -6.46 -2.50 11.15
CA VAL A 30 -7.23 -3.01 10.00
C VAL A 30 -7.74 -4.43 10.21
N SER A 31 -7.59 -4.99 11.40
CA SER A 31 -8.11 -6.32 11.78
C SER A 31 -9.63 -6.47 11.55
N ASP A 32 -10.38 -5.39 11.77
CA ASP A 32 -11.83 -5.32 11.52
C ASP A 32 -12.21 -4.99 10.07
N TYR A 33 -11.23 -4.65 9.24
CA TYR A 33 -11.44 -4.17 7.88
C TYR A 33 -11.14 -5.29 6.87
N LYS A 34 -12.02 -5.46 5.88
CA LYS A 34 -11.79 -6.36 4.73
C LYS A 34 -11.10 -5.59 3.62
N LEU A 35 -10.03 -6.15 3.07
CA LEU A 35 -9.41 -5.64 1.85
C LEU A 35 -10.38 -5.79 0.68
N LEU A 36 -10.80 -4.67 0.10
CA LEU A 36 -11.67 -4.63 -1.07
C LEU A 36 -10.86 -4.62 -2.36
N ASN A 37 -9.77 -3.85 -2.40
CA ASN A 37 -8.91 -3.73 -3.55
C ASN A 37 -7.47 -3.41 -3.12
N SER A 38 -6.51 -3.97 -3.84
CA SER A 38 -5.10 -3.60 -3.78
C SER A 38 -4.61 -3.32 -5.19
N THR A 39 -4.16 -2.09 -5.44
CA THR A 39 -3.55 -1.69 -6.70
C THR A 39 -2.09 -1.33 -6.46
N VAL A 40 -1.18 -2.09 -7.05
CA VAL A 40 0.26 -1.77 -7.03
C VAL A 40 0.62 -1.04 -8.32
N ARG A 41 1.30 0.10 -8.19
CA ARG A 41 1.86 0.88 -9.30
C ARG A 41 3.34 1.10 -9.05
N GLU A 42 4.12 0.87 -10.09
CA GLU A 42 5.51 1.28 -10.14
C GLU A 42 5.56 2.72 -10.67
N PHE A 43 6.23 3.59 -9.92
CA PHE A 43 6.49 4.95 -10.33
C PHE A 43 8.01 5.13 -10.47
N GLU A 44 8.46 5.35 -11.70
CA GLU A 44 9.82 5.84 -11.95
C GLU A 44 9.84 7.35 -11.65
N GLU A 45 10.31 7.73 -10.46
CA GLU A 45 10.53 9.14 -10.14
C GLU A 45 11.87 9.57 -10.77
N GLN A 46 11.81 10.26 -11.92
CA GLN A 46 12.99 10.90 -12.52
C GLN A 46 13.42 12.12 -11.67
N ARG A 47 14.21 11.89 -10.60
CA ARG A 47 14.88 12.96 -9.85
C ARG A 47 16.34 13.07 -10.27
N TYR A 48 16.67 13.89 -11.26
CA TYR A 48 18.08 14.14 -11.63
C TYR A 48 18.89 14.56 -10.38
N PRO A 49 20.00 13.89 -10.02
CA PRO A 49 20.81 12.96 -10.81
C PRO A 49 20.57 11.44 -10.60
N ALA A 50 19.57 11.00 -9.83
CA ALA A 50 19.29 9.59 -9.56
C ALA A 50 17.82 9.21 -9.85
N THR A 51 17.59 8.22 -10.71
CA THR A 51 16.27 7.61 -10.86
C THR A 51 16.00 6.74 -9.65
N GLU A 52 15.03 7.12 -8.81
CA GLU A 52 14.54 6.26 -7.72
C GLU A 52 13.30 5.52 -8.24
N GLU A 53 13.41 4.21 -8.38
CA GLU A 53 12.27 3.33 -8.66
C GLU A 53 11.49 3.15 -7.35
N LYS A 54 10.25 3.67 -7.28
CA LYS A 54 9.38 3.51 -6.12
C LYS A 54 8.14 2.72 -6.47
N PHE A 55 7.88 1.69 -5.69
CA PHE A 55 6.66 0.89 -5.77
C PHE A 55 5.64 1.44 -4.78
N THR A 56 4.45 1.77 -5.28
CA THR A 56 3.34 2.29 -4.48
C THR A 56 2.19 1.30 -4.50
N ALA A 57 1.67 0.93 -3.33
CA ALA A 57 0.45 0.16 -3.17
C ALA A 57 -0.67 1.05 -2.64
N PHE A 58 -1.80 1.04 -3.34
CA PHE A 58 -3.05 1.61 -2.90
C PHE A 58 -3.93 0.50 -2.35
N LEU A 59 -4.16 0.51 -1.03
CA LEU A 59 -5.02 -0.43 -0.34
C LEU A 59 -6.35 0.26 -0.04
N THR A 60 -7.45 -0.35 -0.50
CA THR A 60 -8.80 0.05 -0.14
C THR A 60 -9.38 -1.00 0.77
N LEU A 61 -9.67 -0.64 2.02
CA LEU A 61 -10.28 -1.52 3.00
C LEU A 61 -11.65 -1.00 3.41
N VAL A 62 -12.56 -1.94 3.70
CA VAL A 62 -13.94 -1.63 4.08
C VAL A 62 -14.32 -2.38 5.34
N LYS A 63 -14.96 -1.71 6.29
CA LYS A 63 -15.55 -2.32 7.48
C LYS A 63 -17.07 -2.36 7.32
N ASN A 64 -17.62 -3.55 7.55
CA ASN A 64 -19.04 -3.86 7.40
C ASN A 64 -19.78 -3.70 8.73
#